data_AF-A0ABD5Z567-F1
#
_entry.id   AF-A0ABD5Z567-F1
#
_cell.length_a   1.000
_cell.length_b   1.000
_cell.length_c   1.000
_cell.angle_alpha   90.00
_cell.angle_beta   90.00
_cell.angle_gamma   90.00
#
_symmetry.space_group_name_H-M   'P 1'
#
loop_
_entity.id
_entity.type
_entity.pdbx_description
1 polymer ?
#
loop_
_entity_poly.entity_id
_entity_poly.type
_entity_poly.pdbx_seq_one_letter_code
_entity_poly.pdbx_strand_id
1 'polypeptide(L)'
;MLVDPGPDRSDTRALLAKFRQMLAAVGVYDAALAAIPLALVAGALVGASQFLPMHAGVSAGSLGGIAAIGYCAFWNPPLADDDSA
;
A
#
# COMPACT_ATOMS: atom_id res chain seq x y z
N MET A 1 -38.33 25.78 -22.25
CA MET A 1 -37.62 24.49 -22.29
C MET A 1 -36.23 24.74 -21.73
N LEU A 2 -36.00 24.36 -20.47
CA LEU A 2 -34.66 24.34 -19.87
C LEU A 2 -33.96 23.13 -20.49
N VAL A 3 -33.01 23.36 -21.40
CA VAL A 3 -32.15 22.30 -21.91
C VAL A 3 -31.24 21.93 -20.76
N ASP A 4 -31.47 20.77 -20.16
CA ASP A 4 -30.56 20.19 -19.17
C ASP A 4 -29.23 19.91 -19.89
N PRO A 5 -28.15 20.65 -19.59
CA PRO A 5 -26.88 20.40 -20.24
C PRO A 5 -26.36 19.05 -19.72
N GLY A 6 -26.29 18.07 -20.63
CA GLY A 6 -25.75 16.75 -20.30
C GLY A 6 -24.38 16.85 -19.62
N PRO A 7 -24.01 15.85 -18.80
CA PRO A 7 -22.87 15.93 -17.89
C PRO A 7 -21.61 16.38 -18.62
N ASP A 8 -20.96 17.41 -18.07
CA ASP A 8 -19.80 18.01 -18.70
C ASP A 8 -18.69 16.95 -18.81
N ARG A 9 -18.03 16.92 -19.98
CA ARG A 9 -16.92 15.99 -20.24
C ARG A 9 -15.75 16.25 -19.30
N SER A 10 -15.67 17.46 -18.73
CA SER A 10 -14.71 17.84 -17.69
C SER A 10 -14.95 17.05 -16.39
N ASP A 11 -16.20 16.96 -15.92
CA ASP A 11 -16.61 16.21 -14.72
C ASP A 11 -16.33 14.72 -14.86
N THR A 12 -16.59 14.17 -16.06
CA THR A 12 -16.34 12.75 -16.33
C THR A 12 -14.84 12.42 -16.26
N ARG A 13 -13.98 13.33 -16.76
CA ARG A 13 -12.51 13.18 -16.68
C ARG A 13 -12.02 13.31 -15.25
N ALA A 14 -12.56 14.25 -14.48
CA ALA A 14 -12.22 14.41 -13.06
C ALA A 14 -12.59 13.16 -12.25
N LEU A 15 -13.75 12.56 -12.53
CA LEU A 15 -14.22 11.35 -11.87
C LEU A 15 -13.35 10.13 -12.20
N LEU A 16 -12.95 9.98 -13.47
CA LEU A 16 -11.99 8.95 -13.90
C LEU A 16 -10.61 9.11 -13.25
N ALA A 17 -10.14 10.34 -13.08
CA ALA A 17 -8.87 10.62 -12.39
C ALA A 17 -8.95 10.22 -10.90
N LYS A 18 -10.04 10.59 -10.20
CA LYS A 18 -10.29 10.15 -8.82
C LYS A 18 -10.36 8.62 -8.71
N PHE A 19 -11.07 7.95 -9.61
CA PHE A 19 -11.17 6.49 -9.62
C PHE A 19 -9.82 5.80 -9.81
N ARG A 20 -8.99 6.30 -10.73
CA ARG A 20 -7.63 5.80 -10.92
C ARG A 20 -6.77 5.99 -9.66
N GLN A 21 -6.92 7.13 -9.00
CA GLN A 21 -6.19 7.44 -7.77
C GLN A 21 -6.62 6.50 -6.62
N MET A 22 -7.92 6.23 -6.47
CA MET A 22 -8.43 5.24 -5.52
C MET A 22 -7.93 3.83 -5.83
N LEU A 23 -7.99 3.39 -7.09
CA LEU A 23 -7.51 2.05 -7.49
C LEU A 23 -6.00 1.88 -7.25
N ALA A 24 -5.21 2.92 -7.51
CA ALA A 24 -3.78 2.92 -7.23
C ALA A 24 -3.50 2.85 -5.72
N ALA A 25 -4.27 3.57 -4.90
CA ALA A 25 -4.14 3.54 -3.44
C ALA A 25 -4.45 2.15 -2.86
N VAL A 26 -5.53 1.50 -3.33
CA VAL A 26 -5.90 0.14 -2.93
C VAL A 26 -4.81 -0.87 -3.32
N GLY A 27 -4.28 -0.77 -4.54
CA GLY A 27 -3.22 -1.68 -5.01
C GLY A 27 -1.92 -1.56 -4.23
N VAL A 28 -1.53 -0.35 -3.81
CA VAL A 28 -0.35 -0.16 -2.96
C VAL A 28 -0.58 -0.73 -1.56
N TYR A 29 -1.79 -0.58 -1.02
CA TYR A 29 -2.12 -1.08 0.31
C TYR A 29 -2.08 -2.62 0.37
N ASP A 30 -2.67 -3.29 -0.62
CA ASP A 30 -2.59 -4.76 -0.75
C ASP A 30 -1.13 -5.24 -0.92
N ALA A 31 -0.33 -4.52 -1.71
CA ALA A 31 1.09 -4.83 -1.89
C ALA A 31 1.88 -4.65 -0.57
N ALA A 32 1.58 -3.63 0.22
CA ALA A 32 2.19 -3.41 1.53
C ALA A 32 1.80 -4.49 2.54
N LEU A 33 0.52 -4.90 2.55
CA LEU A 33 0.03 -5.96 3.42
C LEU A 33 0.68 -7.30 3.07
N ALA A 34 0.89 -7.58 1.79
CA ALA A 34 1.58 -8.77 1.30
C ALA A 34 3.10 -8.73 1.54
N ALA A 35 3.71 -7.54 1.61
CA ALA A 35 5.15 -7.37 1.84
C ALA A 35 5.57 -7.81 3.26
N ILE A 36 4.70 -7.65 4.26
CA ILE A 36 4.99 -8.03 5.65
C ILE A 36 5.24 -9.56 5.82
N PRO A 37 4.32 -10.46 5.40
CA PRO A 37 4.57 -11.90 5.46
C PRO A 37 5.72 -12.32 4.53
N LEU A 38 5.88 -11.68 3.36
CA LEU A 38 7.01 -11.94 2.47
C LEU A 38 8.37 -11.61 3.11
N ALA A 39 8.48 -10.49 3.81
CA ALA A 39 9.70 -10.09 4.51
C ALA A 39 10.05 -11.05 5.66
N LEU A 40 9.04 -11.55 6.38
CA LEU A 40 9.22 -12.57 7.41
C LEU A 40 9.69 -13.91 6.82
N VAL A 41 9.05 -14.37 5.74
CA VAL A 41 9.45 -15.62 5.05
C VAL A 41 10.85 -15.50 4.46
N ALA A 42 11.19 -14.35 3.87
CA ALA A 42 12.54 -14.09 3.37
C ALA A 42 13.59 -14.10 4.49
N GLY A 43 13.33 -13.44 5.61
CA GLY A 43 14.22 -13.45 6.78
C GLY A 43 14.42 -14.85 7.37
N ALA A 44 13.34 -15.64 7.44
CA ALA A 44 13.40 -17.03 7.88
C ALA A 44 14.21 -17.93 6.93
N LEU A 45 14.03 -17.78 5.61
CA LEU A 45 14.78 -18.51 4.59
C LEU A 45 16.28 -18.17 4.62
N VAL A 46 16.62 -16.88 4.75
CA VAL A 46 18.02 -16.45 4.89
C VAL A 46 18.64 -17.01 6.15
N GLY A 47 17.96 -16.92 7.30
CA GLY A 47 18.43 -17.52 8.55
C GLY A 47 18.63 -19.04 8.45
N ALA A 48 17.70 -19.74 7.81
CA ALA A 48 17.81 -21.18 7.58
C ALA A 48 19.01 -21.55 6.68
N SER A 49 19.24 -20.78 5.61
CA SER A 49 20.37 -21.01 4.69
C SER A 49 21.75 -20.84 5.32
N GLN A 50 21.84 -20.05 6.39
CA GLN A 50 23.10 -19.76 7.09
C GLN A 50 23.27 -20.59 8.37
N PHE A 51 22.40 -21.58 8.61
CA PHE A 51 22.35 -22.35 9.87
C PHE A 51 22.28 -21.47 11.12
N LEU A 52 21.71 -20.28 10.98
CA LEU A 52 21.53 -19.36 12.10
C LEU A 52 20.33 -19.82 12.94
N PRO A 53 20.34 -19.50 14.25
CA PRO A 53 19.18 -19.71 15.08
C PRO A 53 17.94 -19.03 14.48
N MET A 54 16.80 -19.72 14.46
CA MET A 54 15.57 -19.19 13.85
C MET A 54 15.18 -17.79 14.35
N HIS A 55 15.44 -17.48 15.63
CA HIS A 55 15.16 -16.16 16.19
C HIS A 55 15.99 -15.05 15.51
N ALA A 56 17.23 -15.33 15.09
CA ALA A 56 18.07 -14.39 14.39
C ALA A 56 17.51 -14.10 12.98
N GLY A 57 17.11 -15.13 12.24
CA GLY A 57 16.46 -14.96 10.92
C GLY A 57 15.14 -14.20 11.00
N VAL A 58 14.31 -14.50 11.99
CA VAL A 58 13.04 -13.79 12.23
C VAL A 58 13.27 -12.33 12.62
N SER A 59 14.28 -12.03 13.44
CA SER A 59 14.63 -10.65 13.80
C SER A 59 15.09 -9.82 12.60
N ALA A 60 15.87 -10.41 11.69
CA ALA A 60 16.27 -9.76 10.44
C ALA A 60 15.06 -9.50 9.52
N GLY A 61 14.15 -10.46 9.39
CA GLY A 61 12.89 -10.28 8.63
C GLY A 61 11.98 -9.21 9.26
N SER A 62 11.97 -9.10 10.59
CA SER A 62 11.19 -8.09 11.32
C SER A 62 11.67 -6.67 11.07
N LEU A 63 12.99 -6.46 10.92
CA LEU A 63 13.54 -5.16 10.50
C LEU A 63 13.05 -4.76 9.10
N GLY A 64 12.97 -5.72 8.17
CA GLY A 64 12.38 -5.50 6.85
C GLY A 64 10.89 -5.13 6.91
N GLY A 65 10.13 -5.82 7.77
CA GLY A 65 8.73 -5.50 8.03
C GLY A 65 8.54 -4.09 8.61
N ILE A 66 9.37 -3.69 9.59
CA ILE A 66 9.34 -2.33 10.17
C ILE A 66 9.68 -1.28 9.11
N ALA A 67 10.66 -1.54 8.24
CA ALA A 67 10.99 -0.65 7.14
C ALA A 67 9.84 -0.49 6.14
N ALA A 68 9.13 -1.58 5.82
CA ALA A 68 7.94 -1.54 4.96
C ALA A 68 6.80 -0.74 5.62
N ILE A 69 6.56 -0.92 6.92
CA ILE A 69 5.58 -0.13 7.69
C ILE A 69 5.97 1.35 7.69
N GLY A 70 7.25 1.67 7.95
CA GLY A 70 7.75 3.05 7.92
C GLY A 70 7.59 3.69 6.55
N TYR A 71 7.87 2.96 5.47
CA TYR A 71 7.64 3.44 4.11
C TYR A 71 6.16 3.77 3.87
N CYS A 72 5.25 2.87 4.29
CA CYS A 72 3.82 3.10 4.15
C CYS A 72 3.33 4.24 5.05
N ALA A 73 3.84 4.40 6.26
CA ALA A 73 3.37 5.43 7.19
C ALA A 73 3.85 6.84 6.82
N PHE A 74 5.08 6.99 6.33
CA PHE A 74 5.70 8.31 6.14
C PHE A 74 5.90 8.72 4.70
N TRP A 75 6.08 7.77 3.77
CA TRP A 75 6.37 8.08 2.37
C TRP A 75 5.15 7.96 1.47
N ASN A 76 4.28 6.98 1.75
CA ASN A 76 3.02 6.81 1.01
C ASN A 76 1.87 6.43 1.95
N PRO A 77 1.48 7.33 2.88
CA PRO A 77 0.38 7.08 3.79
C PRO A 77 -0.91 6.79 3.02
N PRO A 78 -1.77 5.88 3.52
CA PRO A 78 -3.09 5.72 2.95
C PRO A 78 -3.78 7.08 2.96
N LEU A 79 -4.34 7.47 1.82
CA LEU A 79 -5.19 8.64 1.72
C LEU A 79 -6.29 8.45 2.75
N ALA A 80 -6.26 9.24 3.83
CA ALA A 80 -7.37 9.31 4.75
C ALA A 80 -8.58 9.79 3.93
N ASP A 81 -9.70 9.09 4.04
CA ASP A 81 -10.96 9.58 3.49
C ASP A 81 -11.22 10.94 4.15
N ASP A 82 -11.00 12.01 3.38
CA ASP A 82 -11.23 13.39 3.80
C ASP A 82 -12.74 13.69 3.72
N ASP A 83 -13.54 12.89 4.43
CA ASP A 83 -14.99 13.01 4.60
C ASP A 83 -15.35 13.65 5.95
N SER A 84 -14.46 14.47 6.51
CA SER A 84 -14.76 15.26 7.70
C SER A 84 -14.07 16.62 7.70
N ALA A 85 -14.62 17.59 6.96
CA ALA A 85 -14.91 18.97 7.39
C ALA A 85 -15.48 19.83 6.25
#